data_AF-A0AAV8PF24-F1
#
_entry.id   AF-A0AAV8PF24-F1
#
_cell.length_a   1.000
_cell.length_b   1.000
_cell.length_c   1.000
_cell.angle_alpha   90.00
_cell.angle_beta   90.00
_cell.angle_gamma   90.00
#
_symmetry.space_group_name_H-M   'P 1'
#
loop_
_entity.id
_entity.type
_entity.pdbx_description
1 polymer ?
#
loop_
_entity_poly.entity_id
_entity_poly.type
_entity_poly.pdbx_seq_one_letter_code
_entity_poly.pdbx_strand_id
1 'polypeptide(L)'
;MASGSLSRSSGSSWTAQQNKLFERALAVYDKDTPDRWQNVARAVGGKTVDEVKRHYELLVEDLKFIESNRLPYPFYKSSSSRAGGADEAQRLRYLKLQ
;
A
#
# COMPACT_ATOMS: atom_id res chain seq x y z
N MET A 1 25.06 27.76 -2.49
CA MET A 1 24.66 27.16 -3.79
C MET A 1 24.61 25.65 -3.59
N ALA A 2 23.52 24.90 -3.62
CA ALA A 2 22.09 25.15 -3.75
C ALA A 2 21.42 24.12 -2.82
N SER A 3 20.57 24.57 -1.89
CA SER A 3 19.66 23.66 -1.18
C SER A 3 18.55 23.35 -2.17
N GLY A 4 18.73 22.27 -2.94
CA GLY A 4 17.68 21.69 -3.75
C GLY A 4 16.60 21.18 -2.81
N SER A 5 15.67 22.06 -2.44
CA SER A 5 14.42 21.65 -1.84
C SER A 5 13.76 20.73 -2.84
N LEU A 6 13.87 19.43 -2.60
CA LEU A 6 12.92 18.47 -3.14
C LEU A 6 11.58 18.99 -2.68
N SER A 7 10.85 19.63 -3.58
CA SER A 7 9.43 19.83 -3.45
C SER A 7 8.85 18.43 -3.35
N ARG A 8 8.82 17.90 -2.12
CA ARG A 8 7.88 16.89 -1.67
C ARG A 8 6.57 17.37 -2.24
N SER A 9 6.15 16.72 -3.33
CA SER A 9 5.04 17.20 -4.13
C SER A 9 3.92 17.43 -3.15
N SER A 10 3.37 18.64 -3.14
CA SER A 10 2.27 19.03 -2.26
C SER A 10 0.98 18.31 -2.65
N GLY A 11 1.06 17.05 -3.12
CA GLY A 11 -0.05 16.14 -3.24
C GLY A 11 -0.49 15.79 -1.84
N SER A 12 -1.78 16.01 -1.56
CA SER A 12 -2.40 15.70 -0.29
C SER A 12 -2.08 14.26 0.11
N SER A 13 -1.23 14.05 1.12
CA SER A 13 -0.89 12.72 1.62
C SER A 13 -2.17 11.94 1.92
N TRP A 14 -2.25 10.69 1.46
CA TRP A 14 -3.42 9.85 1.69
C TRP A 14 -3.41 9.35 3.14
N THR A 15 -4.45 9.68 3.89
CA THR A 15 -4.63 9.09 5.23
C THR A 15 -5.09 7.64 5.10
N ALA A 16 -4.83 6.82 6.13
CA ALA A 16 -5.31 5.43 6.16
C ALA A 16 -6.84 5.33 6.01
N GLN A 17 -7.58 6.28 6.59
CA GLN A 17 -9.03 6.35 6.46
C GLN A 17 -9.46 6.67 5.02
N GLN A 18 -8.81 7.63 4.35
CA GLN A 18 -9.09 7.94 2.95
C GLN A 18 -8.78 6.74 2.04
N ASN A 19 -7.66 6.06 2.26
CA ASN A 19 -7.31 4.87 1.48
C ASN A 19 -8.35 3.75 1.66
N LYS A 20 -8.81 3.53 2.90
CA LYS A 20 -9.88 2.57 3.18
C LYS A 20 -11.20 2.92 2.48
N LEU A 21 -11.57 4.20 2.43
CA LEU A 21 -12.75 4.67 1.70
C LEU A 21 -12.56 4.50 0.18
N PHE A 22 -11.36 4.75 -0.33
CA PHE A 22 -11.02 4.57 -1.73
C PHE A 22 -11.16 3.11 -2.16
N GLU A 23 -10.59 2.16 -1.41
CA GLU A 23 -10.72 0.71 -1.71
C GLU A 23 -12.19 0.25 -1.70
N ARG A 24 -12.97 0.70 -0.70
CA ARG A 24 -14.40 0.43 -0.65
C ARG A 24 -15.15 1.02 -1.85
N ALA A 25 -14.82 2.24 -2.24
CA ALA A 25 -15.43 2.89 -3.38
C ALA A 25 -15.08 2.17 -4.69
N LEU A 26 -13.86 1.66 -4.87
CA LEU A 26 -13.48 0.85 -6.04
C LEU A 26 -14.27 -0.46 -6.13
N ALA A 27 -14.67 -1.04 -5.00
CA ALA A 27 -15.50 -2.24 -4.96
C ALA A 27 -16.98 -1.96 -5.34
N VAL A 28 -17.47 -0.74 -5.09
CA VAL A 28 -18.84 -0.32 -5.44
C VAL A 28 -18.92 0.19 -6.87
N TYR A 29 -17.93 0.99 -7.30
CA TYR A 29 -17.86 1.59 -8.63
C TYR A 29 -16.82 0.84 -9.47
N ASP A 30 -17.30 -0.15 -10.22
CA ASP A 30 -16.50 -0.97 -11.11
C ASP A 30 -15.99 -0.20 -12.34
N LYS A 31 -15.34 -0.90 -13.27
CA LYS A 31 -14.77 -0.30 -14.49
C LYS A 31 -15.81 0.23 -15.49
N ASP A 32 -17.03 -0.31 -15.45
CA ASP A 32 -18.10 -0.01 -16.41
C ASP A 32 -19.05 1.08 -15.87
N THR A 33 -18.87 1.47 -14.61
CA THR A 33 -19.57 2.57 -13.95
C THR A 33 -19.31 3.91 -14.67
N PRO A 34 -20.36 4.61 -15.14
CA PRO A 34 -20.21 5.96 -15.68
C PRO A 34 -19.70 6.92 -14.60
N ASP A 35 -18.85 7.87 -14.98
CA ASP A 35 -18.27 8.86 -14.06
C ASP A 35 -17.62 8.23 -12.81
N ARG A 36 -17.05 7.02 -12.98
CA ARG A 36 -16.43 6.23 -11.91
C ARG A 36 -15.57 7.08 -10.98
N TRP A 37 -14.65 7.86 -11.55
CA TRP A 37 -13.66 8.61 -10.78
C TRP A 37 -14.27 9.78 -10.00
N GLN A 38 -15.32 10.41 -10.53
CA GLN A 38 -16.11 11.43 -9.86
C GLN A 38 -16.85 10.82 -8.66
N ASN A 39 -17.46 9.65 -8.85
CA ASN A 39 -18.14 8.91 -7.78
C ASN A 39 -17.18 8.48 -6.67
N VAL A 40 -16.00 7.97 -7.02
CA VAL A 40 -14.95 7.60 -6.06
C VAL A 40 -14.43 8.82 -5.30
N ALA A 41 -14.11 9.93 -5.98
CA ALA A 41 -13.65 11.16 -5.33
C ALA A 41 -14.68 11.69 -4.33
N ARG A 42 -15.96 11.67 -4.70
CA ARG A 42 -17.06 12.04 -3.80
C ARG A 42 -17.17 11.13 -2.59
N ALA A 43 -16.97 9.82 -2.76
CA ALA A 43 -17.04 8.85 -1.66
C ALA A 43 -15.84 8.94 -0.69
N VAL A 44 -14.65 9.27 -1.20
CA VAL A 44 -13.43 9.43 -0.40
C VAL A 44 -13.49 10.73 0.42
N GLY A 45 -13.92 11.83 -0.22
CA GLY A 45 -13.94 13.16 0.38
C GLY A 45 -12.55 13.79 0.54
N GLY A 46 -12.44 15.09 0.23
CA GLY A 46 -11.19 15.84 0.38
C GLY A 46 -10.05 15.40 -0.55
N LYS A 47 -10.39 14.71 -1.65
CA LYS A 47 -9.47 14.35 -2.74
C LYS A 47 -10.13 14.72 -4.07
N THR A 48 -9.34 15.21 -5.01
CA THR A 48 -9.82 15.53 -6.36
C THR A 48 -9.88 14.27 -7.22
N VAL A 49 -10.60 14.35 -8.34
CA VAL A 49 -10.68 13.27 -9.33
C VAL A 49 -9.29 12.89 -9.85
N ASP A 50 -8.42 13.87 -10.07
CA ASP A 50 -7.05 13.63 -10.56
C ASP A 50 -6.15 13.01 -9.50
N GLU A 51 -6.34 13.35 -8.22
CA GLU A 51 -5.66 12.68 -7.11
C GLU A 51 -6.10 11.22 -6.98
N VAL A 52 -7.39 10.93 -7.14
CA VAL A 52 -7.93 9.57 -7.12
C VAL A 52 -7.40 8.73 -8.28
N LYS A 53 -7.37 9.28 -9.51
CA LYS A 53 -6.82 8.58 -10.68
C LYS A 53 -5.35 8.24 -10.50
N ARG A 54 -4.53 9.21 -10.07
CA ARG A 54 -3.10 8.97 -9.79
C ARG A 54 -2.89 7.91 -8.71
N HIS A 55 -3.70 7.93 -7.65
CA HIS A 55 -3.62 6.93 -6.59
C HIS A 55 -3.99 5.53 -7.09
N TYR A 56 -4.96 5.43 -7.99
CA TYR A 56 -5.31 4.17 -8.65
C TYR A 56 -4.19 3.65 -9.56
N GLU A 57 -3.54 4.52 -10.33
CA GLU A 57 -2.42 4.15 -11.19
C GLU A 57 -1.26 3.55 -10.39
N LEU A 58 -0.91 4.16 -9.25
CA LEU A 58 0.10 3.64 -8.31
C LEU A 58 -0.30 2.26 -7.76
N LEU A 59 -1.57 2.09 -7.36
CA LEU A 59 -2.07 0.80 -6.89
C LEU A 59 -1.93 -0.29 -7.98
N VAL A 60 -2.24 0.04 -9.23
CA VAL A 60 -2.09 -0.90 -10.36
C VAL A 60 -0.62 -1.24 -10.62
N GLU A 61 0.28 -0.27 -10.49
CA GLU A 61 1.72 -0.49 -10.60
C GLU A 61 2.25 -1.42 -9.50
N ASP A 62 1.86 -1.18 -8.25
CA ASP A 62 2.20 -2.03 -7.10
C ASP A 62 1.72 -3.47 -7.29
N LEU A 63 0.47 -3.66 -7.75
CA LEU A 63 -0.08 -4.99 -8.05
C LEU A 63 0.74 -5.70 -9.12
N LYS A 64 1.09 -5.02 -10.22
CA LYS A 64 1.96 -5.59 -11.26
C LYS A 64 3.33 -5.96 -10.72
N PHE A 65 3.90 -5.15 -9.83
CA PHE A 65 5.19 -5.44 -9.21
C PHE A 65 5.14 -6.71 -8.37
N ILE A 66 4.09 -6.86 -7.55
CA ILE A 66 3.84 -8.05 -6.73
C ILE A 66 3.63 -9.28 -7.62
N GLU A 67 2.77 -9.20 -8.64
CA GLU A 67 2.48 -10.29 -9.57
C GLU A 67 3.70 -10.72 -10.40
N SER A 68 4.58 -9.78 -10.73
CA SER A 68 5.82 -10.08 -11.44
C SER A 68 6.87 -10.81 -10.58
N ASN A 69 6.55 -11.11 -9.31
CA ASN A 69 7.43 -11.73 -8.33
C ASN A 69 8.78 -11.00 -8.18
N ARG A 70 8.79 -9.70 -8.53
CA ARG A 70 9.96 -8.81 -8.44
C ARG A 70 10.08 -8.11 -7.10
N LEU A 71 9.26 -8.49 -6.12
CA LEU A 71 9.55 -8.15 -4.74
C LEU A 71 10.94 -8.73 -4.43
N PRO A 72 11.94 -7.90 -4.05
CA PRO A 72 13.12 -8.46 -3.42
C PRO A 72 12.58 -9.21 -2.20
N TYR A 73 12.68 -10.54 -2.26
CA TYR A 73 12.38 -11.37 -1.09
C TYR A 73 13.11 -10.69 0.07
N PRO A 74 12.42 -10.34 1.16
CA PRO A 74 13.12 -9.83 2.32
C PRO A 74 14.16 -10.90 2.66
N PHE A 75 15.43 -10.55 2.43
CA PHE A 75 16.56 -11.31 2.93
C PHE A 75 16.50 -11.15 4.44
N TYR A 76 15.58 -11.88 5.06
CA TYR A 76 15.74 -12.29 6.44
C TYR A 76 17.08 -12.99 6.42
N LYS A 77 18.11 -12.31 6.91
CA LYS A 77 19.42 -12.91 7.12
C LYS A 77 19.15 -14.13 7.99
N SER A 78 19.04 -15.29 7.37
CA SER A 78 19.25 -16.56 8.03
C SER A 78 20.67 -16.45 8.53
N SER A 79 20.81 -16.12 9.81
CA SER A 79 22.05 -16.13 10.55
C SER A 79 22.51 -17.57 10.70
N SER A 80 22.78 -18.24 9.59
CA SER A 80 23.48 -19.51 9.55
C SER A 80 24.97 -19.23 9.70
N SER A 81 25.34 -18.73 10.88
CA SER A 81 26.62 -19.01 11.51
C SER A 81 26.57 -18.57 12.98
N ARG A 82 26.26 -19.56 13.83
CA ARG A 82 26.61 -19.66 15.27
C ARG A 82 25.72 -18.90 16.27
N ALA A 83 24.58 -19.48 16.63
CA ALA A 83 24.10 -19.51 18.03
C ALA A 83 22.94 -20.51 18.15
N GLY A 84 22.92 -21.27 19.25
CA GLY A 84 22.09 -22.45 19.46
C GLY A 84 20.57 -22.22 19.55
N GLY A 85 19.84 -23.33 19.43
CA GLY A 85 18.38 -23.38 19.36
C GLY A 85 17.65 -22.81 20.57
N ALA A 86 17.12 -21.61 20.41
CA ALA A 86 16.16 -21.00 21.35
C ALA A 86 14.86 -20.51 20.68
N ASP A 87 14.78 -20.44 19.35
CA ASP A 87 13.68 -19.72 18.68
C ASP A 87 12.44 -20.57 18.32
N GLU A 88 12.59 -21.89 18.18
CA GLU A 88 11.46 -22.73 17.73
C GLU A 88 10.39 -22.92 18.82
N ALA A 89 10.81 -22.99 20.09
CA ALA A 89 9.89 -23.06 21.23
C ALA A 89 9.07 -21.77 21.42
N GLN A 90 9.64 -20.62 21.06
CA GLN A 90 8.99 -19.32 21.23
C GLN A 90 8.01 -19.05 20.08
N ARG A 91 8.34 -19.51 18.87
CA ARG A 91 7.43 -19.45 17.71
C ARG A 91 6.21 -20.36 17.88
N LEU A 92 6.36 -21.54 18.49
CA LEU A 92 5.25 -22.42 18.83
C LEU A 92 4.38 -21.90 19.99
N ARG A 93 4.92 -21.03 20.85
CA ARG A 93 4.14 -20.32 21.87
C ARG A 93 3.24 -19.25 21.27
N TYR A 94 3.75 -18.46 20.32
CA TYR A 94 2.94 -17.41 19.65
C TYR A 94 1.82 -17.94 18.75
N LEU A 95 1.92 -19.19 18.28
CA LEU A 95 0.88 -19.85 17.48
C LEU A 95 -0.21 -20.52 18.33
N LYS A 96 -0.03 -20.64 19.65
CA LYS A 96 -1.09 -21.02 20.57
C LYS A 96 -1.65 -19.76 21.23
N LEU A 97 -2.78 -19.31 20.69
CA LEU A 97 -3.64 -18.27 21.25
C LEU A 97 -3.66 -18.29 22.78
N GLN A 98 -3.45 -17.11 23.38
CA GLN A 98 -4.18 -16.66 24.57
C GLN A 98 -4.84 -15.33 24.23
#